data_AF-A0A955D4T9-F1
#
_entry.id   AF-A0A955D4T9-F1
#
_cell.length_a   1.000
_cell.length_b   1.000
_cell.length_c   1.000
_cell.angle_alpha   90.00
_cell.angle_beta   90.00
_cell.angle_gamma   90.00
#
_symmetry.space_group_name_H-M   'P 1'
#
loop_
_entity.id
_entity.type
_entity.pdbx_description
1 polymer ?
#
loop_
_entity_poly.entity_id
_entity_poly.type
_entity_poly.pdbx_seq_one_letter_code
_entity_poly.pdbx_strand_id
1 'polypeptide(L)'
;MVHRGEHYRCTVPLPVIAMTRWRAPCTGGERAVLPAGEAFVIANEPPEGATAVYCDPVRYDELHAHFVSARDRRDRRYVGYHLCIEIGAIVESCERVGRIPGEAPHGQ
;
A
#
# COMPACT_ATOMS: atom_id res chain seq x y z
N MET A 1 0.12 -15.06 9.44
CA MET A 1 0.49 -13.67 9.81
C MET A 1 1.35 -13.13 8.69
N VAL A 2 1.21 -11.86 8.34
CA VAL A 2 2.00 -11.22 7.27
C VAL A 2 3.21 -10.51 7.88
N HIS A 3 4.32 -10.44 7.15
CA HIS A 3 5.57 -9.85 7.64
C HIS A 3 6.09 -8.75 6.72
N ARG A 4 6.87 -7.83 7.28
CA ARG A 4 7.50 -6.75 6.49
C ARG A 4 8.32 -7.33 5.32
N GLY A 5 8.16 -6.73 4.15
CA GLY A 5 8.89 -7.11 2.94
C GLY A 5 8.33 -8.35 2.23
N GLU A 6 7.25 -8.96 2.72
CA GLU A 6 6.54 -9.97 1.94
C GLU A 6 5.76 -9.33 0.80
N HIS A 7 5.79 -9.97 -0.38
CA HIS A 7 5.02 -9.51 -1.54
C HIS A 7 3.80 -10.40 -1.75
N TYR A 8 2.70 -9.75 -2.06
CA TYR A 8 1.41 -10.36 -2.33
C TYR A 8 0.85 -9.81 -3.64
N ARG A 9 0.03 -10.61 -4.32
CA ARG A 9 -0.72 -10.20 -5.50
C ARG A 9 -2.21 -10.40 -5.25
N CYS A 10 -3.00 -9.36 -5.45
CA CYS A 10 -4.45 -9.44 -5.33
C CYS A 10 -5.01 -10.31 -6.45
N THR A 11 -5.79 -11.34 -6.12
CA THR A 11 -6.45 -12.18 -7.13
C THR A 11 -7.80 -11.60 -7.56
N VAL A 12 -8.36 -10.69 -6.76
CA VAL A 12 -9.61 -9.96 -6.99
C VAL A 12 -9.42 -8.47 -6.68
N PRO A 13 -10.31 -7.57 -7.14
CA PRO A 13 -10.26 -6.17 -6.74
C PRO A 13 -10.40 -6.05 -5.21
N LEU A 14 -9.46 -5.35 -4.58
CA LEU A 14 -9.35 -5.32 -3.11
C LEU A 14 -9.74 -3.93 -2.56
N PRO A 15 -10.69 -3.83 -1.62
CA PRO A 15 -10.95 -2.58 -0.93
C PRO A 15 -9.73 -2.20 -0.07
N VAL A 16 -9.29 -0.95 -0.19
CA VAL A 16 -8.13 -0.42 0.53
C VAL A 16 -8.41 1.00 1.01
N ILE A 17 -7.58 1.49 1.93
CA ILE A 17 -7.51 2.92 2.25
C ILE A 17 -6.21 3.46 1.68
N ALA A 18 -6.31 4.39 0.73
CA ALA A 18 -5.18 5.13 0.21
C ALA A 18 -4.82 6.25 1.20
N MET A 19 -3.73 6.03 1.93
CA MET A 19 -3.24 6.91 2.98
C MET A 19 -2.23 7.90 2.40
N THR A 20 -2.65 9.14 2.21
CA THR A 20 -1.77 10.23 1.78
C THR A 20 -0.76 10.58 2.87
N ARG A 21 0.51 10.66 2.49
CA ARG A 21 1.63 11.01 3.34
C ARG A 21 2.01 12.47 3.11
N TRP A 22 2.11 13.21 4.20
CA TRP A 22 2.38 14.65 4.21
C TRP A 22 3.58 14.97 5.09
N ARG A 23 4.30 16.05 4.78
CA ARG A 23 5.24 16.73 5.70
C ARG A 23 4.47 17.57 6.72
N ALA A 24 3.54 16.93 7.42
CA ALA A 24 2.64 17.53 8.40
C ALA A 24 2.19 16.45 9.40
N PRO A 25 1.78 16.80 10.63
CA PRO A 25 1.40 15.84 11.66
C PRO A 25 0.09 15.08 11.37
N CYS A 26 -0.61 15.41 10.27
CA CYS A 26 -1.88 14.80 9.91
C CYS A 26 -1.73 14.04 8.59
N THR A 27 -2.02 12.75 8.61
CA THR A 27 -2.19 11.93 7.40
C THR A 27 -3.67 11.70 7.18
N GLY A 28 -4.11 11.88 5.93
CA GLY A 28 -5.50 11.65 5.51
C GLY A 28 -5.59 10.36 4.71
N GLY A 29 -6.72 9.67 4.77
CA GLY A 29 -6.96 8.45 4.01
C GLY A 29 -8.29 8.50 3.26
N GLU A 30 -8.30 8.03 2.02
CA GLU A 30 -9.53 7.85 1.24
C GLU A 30 -9.75 6.38 0.93
N ARG A 31 -11.01 5.95 0.92
CA ARG A 31 -11.36 4.59 0.50
C ARG A 31 -11.17 4.48 -1.01
N ALA A 32 -10.53 3.39 -1.43
CA ALA A 32 -10.29 3.10 -2.83
C ALA A 32 -10.31 1.60 -3.10
N VAL A 33 -10.14 1.23 -4.36
CA VAL A 33 -10.07 -0.17 -4.79
C VAL A 33 -8.75 -0.38 -5.51
N LEU A 34 -7.97 -1.35 -5.01
CA LEU A 34 -6.77 -1.87 -5.65
C LEU A 34 -7.20 -2.86 -6.74
N PRO A 35 -6.81 -2.66 -8.02
CA PRO A 35 -7.25 -3.54 -9.09
C PRO A 35 -6.70 -4.96 -8.91
N ALA A 36 -7.48 -5.95 -9.35
CA ALA A 36 -7.02 -7.34 -9.41
C ALA A 36 -5.74 -7.46 -10.25
N GLY A 37 -4.87 -8.39 -9.86
CA GLY A 37 -3.57 -8.60 -10.48
C GLY A 37 -2.47 -7.64 -10.01
N GLU A 38 -2.81 -6.60 -9.23
CA GLU A 38 -1.80 -5.74 -8.61
C GLU A 38 -1.00 -6.48 -7.56
N ALA A 39 0.31 -6.25 -7.56
CA ALA A 39 1.20 -6.71 -6.51
C ALA A 39 1.51 -5.58 -5.53
N PHE A 40 1.74 -5.91 -4.26
CA PHE A 40 2.12 -4.97 -3.23
C PHE A 40 3.08 -5.62 -2.24
N VAL A 41 3.84 -4.79 -1.53
CA VAL A 41 4.78 -5.20 -0.48
C VAL A 41 4.31 -4.70 0.87
N ILE A 42 4.45 -5.52 1.92
CA ILE A 42 4.18 -5.10 3.30
C ILE A 42 5.26 -4.10 3.74
N ALA A 43 4.87 -2.84 3.98
CA ALA A 43 5.78 -1.73 4.21
C ALA A 43 6.38 -1.74 5.63
N ASN A 44 5.59 -2.16 6.62
CA ASN A 44 5.99 -2.20 8.03
C ASN A 44 5.65 -3.54 8.68
N GLU A 45 6.37 -3.90 9.74
CA GLU A 45 6.01 -5.07 10.54
C GLU A 45 4.70 -4.74 11.29
N PRO A 46 3.63 -5.52 11.09
CA PRO A 46 2.40 -5.31 11.85
C PRO A 46 2.64 -5.68 13.32
N PRO A 47 2.20 -4.85 14.29
CA PRO A 47 2.23 -5.26 15.70
C PRO A 47 1.31 -6.46 15.92
N GLU A 48 1.55 -7.18 17.02
CA GLU A 48 0.69 -8.31 17.40
C GLU A 48 -0.78 -7.85 17.54
N GLY A 49 -1.69 -8.63 16.95
CA GLY A 49 -3.12 -8.32 16.95
C GLY A 49 -3.57 -7.22 15.96
N ALA A 50 -2.67 -6.72 15.09
CA ALA A 50 -3.07 -5.80 14.03
C ALA A 50 -4.14 -6.42 13.12
N THR A 51 -5.12 -5.61 12.72
CA THR A 51 -6.18 -6.01 11.77
C THR A 51 -5.92 -5.52 10.35
N ALA A 52 -5.03 -4.55 10.19
CA ALA A 52 -4.62 -3.99 8.92
C ALA A 52 -3.13 -3.62 8.94
N VAL A 53 -2.54 -3.47 7.75
CA VAL A 53 -1.11 -3.21 7.59
C VAL A 53 -0.87 -2.24 6.43
N TYR A 54 0.19 -1.43 6.54
CA TYR A 54 0.59 -0.55 5.45
C TYR A 54 1.35 -1.34 4.39
N CYS A 55 1.02 -1.04 3.14
CA CYS A 55 1.53 -1.70 1.96
C CYS A 55 1.91 -0.66 0.90
N ASP A 56 2.93 -0.97 0.11
CA ASP A 56 3.31 -0.19 -1.06
C ASP A 56 2.94 -0.96 -2.33
N PRO A 57 2.14 -0.39 -3.25
CA PRO A 57 1.83 -1.02 -4.53
C PRO A 57 3.08 -1.04 -5.42
N VAL A 58 3.25 -2.13 -6.18
CA VAL A 58 4.40 -2.29 -7.08
C VAL A 58 4.29 -1.33 -8.27
N ARG A 59 3.07 -1.13 -8.82
CA ARG A 59 2.82 -0.14 -9.87
C ARG A 59 2.50 1.23 -9.25
N TYR A 60 3.37 1.69 -8.37
CA TYR A 60 3.18 2.92 -7.59
C TYR A 60 2.86 4.14 -8.47
N ASP A 61 3.71 4.45 -9.45
CA ASP A 61 3.55 5.64 -10.28
C ASP A 61 2.29 5.61 -11.14
N GLU A 62 1.91 4.43 -11.64
CA GLU A 62 0.68 4.25 -12.43
C GLU A 62 -0.57 4.45 -11.56
N LEU A 63 -0.55 3.89 -10.35
CA LEU A 63 -1.67 3.93 -9.43
C LEU A 63 -1.75 5.23 -8.61
N HIS A 64 -0.68 6.03 -8.61
CA HIS A 64 -0.64 7.29 -7.89
C HIS A 64 -1.74 8.26 -8.34
N ALA A 65 -2.02 8.34 -9.65
CA ALA A 65 -3.10 9.17 -10.16
C ALA A 65 -4.50 8.60 -9.88
N HIS A 66 -4.60 7.29 -9.64
CA HIS A 66 -5.84 6.59 -9.29
C HIS A 66 -6.20 6.79 -7.81
N PHE A 67 -5.20 6.79 -6.93
CA PHE A 67 -5.40 6.89 -5.48
C PHE A 67 -5.31 8.30 -4.91
N VAL A 68 -4.64 9.22 -5.61
CA VAL A 68 -4.36 10.56 -5.07
C VAL A 68 -4.83 11.64 -6.04
N SER A 69 -5.69 12.51 -5.51
CA SER A 69 -6.26 13.62 -6.27
C SER A 69 -5.16 14.50 -6.89
N ALA A 70 -5.44 15.08 -8.06
CA ALA A 70 -4.50 16.00 -8.68
C ALA A 70 -4.20 17.24 -7.81
N ARG A 71 -5.12 17.61 -6.91
CA ARG A 71 -4.94 18.69 -5.94
C ARG A 71 -3.84 18.34 -4.93
N ASP A 72 -3.91 17.15 -4.33
CA ASP A 72 -2.96 16.72 -3.31
C ASP A 72 -1.58 16.46 -3.91
N ARG A 73 -1.52 15.83 -5.10
CA ARG A 73 -0.27 15.58 -5.83
C ARG A 73 0.52 16.86 -6.16
N ARG A 74 -0.14 18.02 -6.21
CA ARG A 74 0.47 19.32 -6.50
C ARG A 74 0.87 20.09 -5.24
N ASP A 75 0.44 19.66 -4.06
CA ASP A 75 0.81 20.32 -2.81
C ASP A 75 2.27 20.03 -2.46
N ARG A 76 3.03 21.07 -2.12
CA ARG A 76 4.47 20.96 -1.82
C ARG A 76 4.79 20.14 -0.58
N ARG A 77 3.81 19.87 0.28
CA ARG A 77 3.95 19.07 1.50
C ARG A 77 3.62 17.60 1.26
N TYR A 78 2.97 17.27 0.15
CA TYR A 78 2.70 15.89 -0.23
C TYR A 78 4.01 15.16 -0.55
N VAL A 79 4.16 13.94 -0.03
CA VAL A 79 5.39 13.14 -0.21
C VAL A 79 5.15 11.72 -0.68
N GLY A 80 3.89 11.32 -0.86
CA GLY A 80 3.54 9.98 -1.34
C GLY A 80 2.27 9.44 -0.69
N TYR A 81 2.01 8.16 -0.90
CA TYR A 81 0.89 7.47 -0.26
C TYR A 81 1.30 6.04 0.09
N HIS A 82 0.57 5.45 1.03
CA HIS A 82 0.60 4.02 1.33
C HIS A 82 -0.81 3.47 1.16
N LEU A 83 -0.93 2.16 1.01
CA LEU A 83 -2.21 1.46 1.10
C LEU A 83 -2.33 0.86 2.50
N CYS A 84 -3.46 1.07 3.16
CA CYS A 84 -3.81 0.31 4.36
C CYS A 84 -4.77 -0.79 3.93
N ILE A 85 -4.36 -2.03 4.15
CA ILE A 85 -5.08 -3.23 3.70
C ILE A 85 -5.36 -4.11 4.92
N GLU A 86 -6.60 -4.58 5.03
CA GLU A 86 -6.98 -5.53 6.09
C GLU A 86 -6.24 -6.86 5.92
N ILE A 87 -5.65 -7.36 7.00
CA ILE A 87 -4.84 -8.59 6.98
C ILE A 87 -5.70 -9.80 6.59
N GLY A 88 -6.96 -9.85 7.05
CA GLY A 88 -7.90 -10.89 6.64
C GLY A 88 -8.12 -10.92 5.12
N ALA A 89 -8.29 -9.75 4.51
CA ALA A 89 -8.46 -9.63 3.06
C ALA A 89 -7.19 -10.07 2.29
N ILE A 90 -5.99 -9.83 2.83
CA ILE A 90 -4.75 -10.35 2.24
C ILE A 90 -4.75 -11.88 2.26
N VAL A 91 -5.10 -12.49 3.39
CA VAL A 91 -5.10 -13.96 3.53
C VAL A 91 -6.16 -14.62 2.64
N GLU A 92 -7.33 -14.00 2.48
CA GLU A 92 -8.45 -14.57 1.74
C GLU A 92 -8.36 -14.33 0.22
N SER A 93 -7.83 -13.17 -0.19
CA SER A 93 -7.97 -12.65 -1.56
C SER A 93 -6.66 -12.31 -2.25
N CYS A 94 -5.52 -12.69 -1.66
CA CYS A 94 -4.21 -12.49 -2.25
C CYS A 94 -3.39 -13.78 -2.23
N GLU A 95 -2.49 -13.91 -3.20
CA GLU A 95 -1.48 -14.96 -3.23
C GLU A 95 -0.11 -14.37 -2.92
N ARG A 96 0.71 -15.13 -2.18
CA ARG A 96 2.08 -14.74 -1.90
C ARG A 96 2.92 -14.98 -3.16
N VAL A 97 3.49 -13.91 -3.71
CA VAL A 97 4.31 -13.95 -4.94
C VAL A 97 5.82 -14.05 -4.66
N GLY A 98 6.22 -14.14 -3.38
CA GLY A 98 7.61 -14.32 -2.96
C GLY A 98 8.34 -12.99 -2.76
N ARG A 99 9.64 -12.94 -3.10
CA ARG A 99 10.43 -11.70 -3.14
C ARG A 99 10.47 -11.24 -4.59
N ILE A 100 9.90 -10.09 -4.92
CA ILE A 100 10.10 -9.53 -6.26
C ILE A 100 11.58 -9.14 -6.35
N PRO A 101 12.37 -9.69 -7.28
CA PRO A 101 13.75 -9.28 -7.45
C PRO A 101 13.75 -7.87 -8.03
N GLY A 102 14.10 -6.84 -7.24
CA GLY A 102 14.29 -5.51 -7.83
C GLY A 102 14.42 -4.31 -6.89
N GLU A 103 13.77 -4.26 -5.73
CA GLU A 103 13.84 -3.05 -4.90
C GLU A 103 14.84 -3.20 -3.76
N ALA A 104 15.99 -2.55 -3.95
CA ALA A 104 16.87 -2.18 -2.87
C ALA A 104 16.08 -1.40 -1.81
N PRO A 105 16.35 -1.58 -0.51
CA PRO A 105 15.73 -0.74 0.50
C PRO A 105 16.13 0.70 0.19
N HIS A 106 15.15 1.58 -0.05
CA HIS A 106 15.38 3.02 0.02
C HIS A 106 15.72 3.37 1.47
N GLY A 107 16.98 3.13 1.83
CA GLY A 107 17.64 3.70 2.97
C GLY A 107 18.10 5.10 2.61
N GLN A 108 17.53 6.09 3.29
CA GLN A 108 18.24 7.02 4.17
C GLN A 108 17.23 7.91 4.88
#